data_AF-A0A2H9TQD6-F1
#
_entry.id   AF-A0A2H9TQD6-F1
#
_cell.length_a   1.000
_cell.length_b   1.000
_cell.length_c   1.000
_cell.angle_alpha   90.00
_cell.angle_beta   90.00
_cell.angle_gamma   90.00
#
_symmetry.space_group_name_H-M   'P 1'
#
loop_
_entity.id
_entity.type
_entity.pdbx_description
1 polymer ?
#
loop_
_entity_poly.entity_id
_entity_poly.type
_entity_poly.pdbx_seq_one_letter_code
_entity_poly.pdbx_strand_id
1 'polypeptide(L)'
;MDTVITVFALACTTVAGMRTCYLGLLAENLNGWLTVGEMFAHSVVLFGGTIVAAGAASWSYGIAVDRFHEVDTSLIPQLPLQVLERVYDTYLTKQPYLSLQDFKKECLSTVTCFEAYDFGKMAALLLFVEPIEASRCEEWFVECGTILRIFRTAKGKELADIIKYLWKKKTLVRSLQLDCTLNAMRRLDDEEKQALCLALYEAYPWDPWIEAYLPRPPGVEAVTSETRPKPLPDIPIERWYPTDSFAQCRLCKFRPAETVLLWFFLEVSRSMLRRAKCCTFCGYRTLKLRLISSPEPAENPDRELRNFGILNNNCL
;
A
#
# COMPACT_ATOMS: atom_id res chain seq x y z
N MET A 1 6.44 19.15 23.11
CA MET A 1 6.96 19.73 21.85
C MET A 1 5.82 20.39 21.06
N ASP A 2 4.62 19.81 21.10
CA ASP A 2 3.40 20.33 20.45
C ASP A 2 3.01 21.76 20.83
N THR A 3 3.21 22.17 22.08
CA THR A 3 2.89 23.54 22.53
C THR A 3 3.71 24.59 21.78
N VAL A 4 4.98 24.29 21.47
CA VAL A 4 5.88 25.25 20.81
C VAL A 4 5.54 25.40 19.33
N ILE A 5 5.24 24.30 18.64
CA ILE A 5 4.85 24.30 17.22
C ILE A 5 3.49 24.99 17.05
N THR A 6 2.54 24.72 17.95
CA THR A 6 1.21 25.34 17.94
C THR A 6 1.32 26.85 18.18
N VAL A 7 2.14 27.28 19.15
CA VAL A 7 2.40 28.70 19.42
C VAL A 7 3.09 29.38 18.24
N PHE A 8 4.02 28.72 17.56
CA PHE A 8 4.71 29.29 16.40
C PHE A 8 3.77 29.42 15.19
N ALA A 9 2.92 28.43 14.93
CA ALA A 9 1.90 28.50 13.89
C ALA A 9 0.86 29.61 14.17
N LEU A 10 0.43 29.75 15.43
CA LEU A 10 -0.44 30.85 15.88
C LEU A 10 0.23 32.23 15.69
N ALA A 11 1.53 32.35 16.00
CA ALA A 11 2.27 33.59 15.85
C ALA A 11 2.46 34.00 14.37
N CYS A 12 2.83 33.06 13.49
CA CYS A 12 3.02 33.34 12.07
C CYS A 12 1.70 33.72 11.38
N THR A 13 0.61 33.03 11.73
CA THR A 13 -0.71 33.33 11.17
C THR A 13 -1.22 34.68 11.66
N THR A 14 -1.10 35.01 12.95
CA THR A 14 -1.49 36.33 13.48
C THR A 14 -0.72 37.47 12.82
N VAL A 15 0.59 37.33 12.59
CA VAL A 15 1.39 38.35 11.89
C VAL A 15 0.95 38.52 10.44
N ALA A 16 0.67 37.43 9.72
CA ALA A 16 0.18 37.49 8.34
C ALA A 16 -1.20 38.14 8.24
N GLY A 17 -2.12 37.82 9.16
CA GLY A 17 -3.45 38.42 9.27
C GLY A 17 -3.39 39.92 9.60
N MET A 18 -2.57 40.32 10.57
CA MET A 18 -2.38 41.73 10.91
C MET A 18 -1.83 42.54 9.72
N ARG A 19 -0.91 41.97 8.94
CA ARG A 19 -0.38 42.63 7.74
C ARG A 19 -1.43 42.81 6.64
N THR A 20 -2.32 41.84 6.45
CA THR A 20 -3.42 41.95 5.47
C THR A 20 -4.47 42.97 5.92
N CYS A 21 -4.82 42.99 7.21
CA CYS A 21 -5.68 44.02 7.79
C CYS A 21 -5.10 45.42 7.64
N TYR A 22 -3.80 45.58 7.90
CA TYR A 22 -3.10 46.87 7.75
C TYR A 22 -3.12 47.37 6.30
N LEU A 23 -2.91 46.48 5.33
CA LEU A 23 -2.94 46.83 3.91
C LEU A 23 -4.35 47.19 3.42
N GLY A 24 -5.40 46.55 3.94
CA GLY A 24 -6.78 46.93 3.59
C GLY A 24 -7.27 48.19 4.29
N LEU A 25 -6.75 48.51 5.48
CA LEU A 25 -7.00 49.81 6.13
C LEU A 25 -6.36 50.98 5.37
N LEU A 26 -5.26 50.73 4.66
CA LEU A 26 -4.61 51.73 3.80
C LEU A 26 -5.28 51.92 2.43
N ALA A 27 -6.13 50.98 2.01
CA ALA A 27 -6.93 51.10 0.80
C ALA A 27 -8.20 51.91 1.10
N GLU A 28 -8.09 53.23 1.06
CA GLU A 28 -9.20 54.15 1.29
C GLU A 28 -10.37 53.96 0.30
N ASN A 29 -11.58 54.20 0.81
CA ASN A 29 -12.90 54.25 0.14
C ASN A 29 -13.56 52.91 -0.24
N LEU A 30 -14.39 52.38 0.67
CA LEU A 30 -15.81 52.02 0.48
C LEU A 30 -16.31 51.25 1.72
N ASN A 31 -17.32 51.77 2.43
CA ASN A 31 -18.10 51.10 3.48
C ASN A 31 -17.31 50.21 4.46
N GLY A 32 -16.53 50.83 5.35
CA GLY A 32 -15.60 50.12 6.27
C GLY A 32 -16.21 49.00 7.13
N TRP A 33 -17.52 48.98 7.38
CA TRP A 33 -18.18 47.87 8.06
C TRP A 33 -18.25 46.59 7.23
N LEU A 34 -18.44 46.72 5.91
CA LEU A 34 -18.52 45.59 4.99
C LEU A 34 -17.12 44.98 4.77
N THR A 35 -16.11 45.83 4.66
CA THR A 35 -14.69 45.42 4.54
C THR A 35 -14.19 44.71 5.79
N VAL A 36 -14.57 45.20 6.98
CA VAL A 36 -14.23 44.53 8.26
C VAL A 36 -14.93 43.17 8.38
N GLY A 37 -16.20 43.07 7.94
CA GLY A 37 -16.93 41.82 7.89
C GLY A 37 -16.30 40.79 6.94
N GLU A 38 -15.92 41.20 5.73
CA GLU A 38 -15.23 40.35 4.75
C GLU A 38 -13.85 39.92 5.24
N MET A 39 -13.08 40.82 5.85
CA MET A 39 -11.79 40.49 6.44
C MET A 39 -11.91 39.52 7.61
N PHE A 40 -12.94 39.66 8.45
CA PHE A 40 -13.21 38.72 9.54
C PHE A 40 -13.61 37.35 8.98
N ALA A 41 -14.47 37.30 7.97
CA ALA A 41 -14.84 36.04 7.30
C ALA A 41 -13.63 35.37 6.64
N HIS A 42 -12.78 36.12 5.92
CA HIS A 42 -11.56 35.60 5.32
C HIS A 42 -10.54 35.14 6.37
N SER A 43 -10.42 35.85 7.48
CA SER A 43 -9.58 35.44 8.61
C SER A 43 -10.13 34.17 9.28
N VAL A 44 -11.44 34.06 9.52
CA VAL A 44 -12.02 32.83 10.07
C VAL A 44 -11.84 31.65 9.11
N VAL A 45 -11.93 31.84 7.80
CA VAL A 45 -11.69 30.77 6.81
C VAL A 45 -10.22 30.41 6.71
N LEU A 46 -9.31 31.39 6.65
CA LEU A 46 -7.86 31.18 6.58
C LEU A 46 -7.33 30.54 7.86
N PHE A 47 -7.72 31.04 9.03
CA PHE A 47 -7.25 30.58 10.34
C PHE A 47 -8.01 29.35 10.83
N GLY A 48 -9.33 29.28 10.64
CA GLY A 48 -10.10 28.08 10.97
C GLY A 48 -9.68 26.89 10.12
N GLY A 49 -9.48 27.09 8.81
CA GLY A 49 -8.95 26.07 7.91
C GLY A 49 -7.53 25.63 8.25
N THR A 50 -6.64 26.57 8.59
CA THR A 50 -5.25 26.23 8.98
C THR A 50 -5.15 25.62 10.38
N ILE A 51 -6.00 25.98 11.34
CA ILE A 51 -6.01 25.37 12.68
C ILE A 51 -6.51 23.93 12.61
N VAL A 52 -7.58 23.66 11.83
CA VAL A 52 -8.07 22.30 11.63
C VAL A 52 -7.04 21.46 10.86
N ALA A 53 -6.44 22.02 9.80
CA ALA A 53 -5.36 21.36 9.06
C ALA A 53 -4.10 21.16 9.93
N ALA A 54 -3.77 22.10 10.81
CA ALA A 54 -2.65 21.98 11.75
C ALA A 54 -2.93 20.95 12.84
N GLY A 55 -4.18 20.81 13.31
CA GLY A 55 -4.59 19.76 14.23
C GLY A 55 -4.39 18.37 13.64
N ALA A 56 -4.93 18.13 12.43
CA ALA A 56 -4.74 16.89 11.68
C ALA A 56 -3.27 16.61 11.33
N ALA A 57 -2.52 17.64 10.92
CA ALA A 57 -1.10 17.54 10.63
C ALA A 57 -0.28 17.25 11.90
N SER A 58 -0.61 17.84 13.05
CA SER A 58 0.11 17.61 14.31
C SER A 58 -0.12 16.20 14.85
N TRP A 59 -1.33 15.66 14.67
CA TRP A 59 -1.67 14.30 15.08
C TRP A 59 -0.97 13.24 14.20
N SER A 60 -1.04 13.40 12.87
CA SER A 60 -0.32 12.52 11.94
C SER A 60 1.20 12.63 12.11
N TYR A 61 1.72 13.84 12.42
CA TYR A 61 3.13 14.07 12.76
C TYR A 61 3.53 13.34 14.04
N GLY A 62 2.76 13.47 15.12
CA GLY A 62 3.05 12.84 16.41
C GLY A 62 3.15 11.31 16.27
N ILE A 63 2.19 10.68 15.61
CA ILE A 63 2.20 9.23 15.41
C ILE A 63 3.32 8.81 14.45
N ALA A 64 3.51 9.53 13.34
CA ALA A 64 4.55 9.18 12.36
C ALA A 64 5.96 9.30 12.97
N VAL A 65 6.23 10.35 13.74
CA VAL A 65 7.56 10.60 14.33
C VAL A 65 7.82 9.69 15.54
N ASP A 66 6.81 9.43 16.37
CA ASP A 66 6.93 8.58 17.55
C ASP A 66 7.07 7.10 17.17
N ARG A 67 6.26 6.61 16.23
CA ARG A 67 6.22 5.18 15.88
C ARG A 67 7.15 4.81 14.74
N PHE A 68 7.46 5.75 13.85
CA PHE A 68 8.41 5.53 12.77
C PHE A 68 9.52 6.58 12.85
N HIS A 69 10.48 6.36 13.75
CA HIS A 69 11.72 7.14 13.78
C HIS A 69 12.46 7.15 12.42
N GLU A 70 12.13 6.22 11.52
CA GLU A 70 12.66 6.14 10.16
C GLU A 70 11.85 6.90 9.10
N VAL A 71 10.64 7.36 9.40
CA VAL A 71 9.83 8.15 8.46
C VAL A 71 10.34 9.58 8.43
N ASP A 72 10.94 9.94 7.29
CA ASP A 72 11.38 11.31 7.04
C ASP A 72 10.16 12.25 7.05
N THR A 73 10.28 13.38 7.73
CA THR A 73 9.27 14.47 7.72
C THR A 73 8.86 14.90 6.31
N SER A 74 9.71 14.67 5.30
CA SER A 74 9.38 14.89 3.88
C SER A 74 8.24 14.00 3.34
N LEU A 75 7.85 12.94 4.07
CA LEU A 75 6.73 12.06 3.75
C LEU A 75 5.38 12.69 4.08
N ILE A 76 5.30 13.51 5.13
CA ILE A 76 4.03 13.99 5.71
C ILE A 76 3.14 14.68 4.66
N PRO A 77 3.65 15.58 3.79
CA PRO A 77 2.80 16.24 2.79
C PRO A 77 2.22 15.31 1.72
N GLN A 78 2.72 14.06 1.62
CA GLN A 78 2.25 13.07 0.64
C GLN A 78 1.20 12.13 1.22
N LEU A 79 1.01 12.13 2.55
CA LEU A 79 0.08 11.22 3.22
C LEU A 79 -1.38 11.55 2.85
N PRO A 80 -2.24 10.54 2.65
CA PRO A 80 -3.65 10.71 2.34
C PRO A 80 -4.39 11.08 3.63
N LEU A 81 -4.27 12.33 4.07
CA LEU A 81 -4.77 12.82 5.36
C LEU A 81 -6.24 12.45 5.59
N GLN A 82 -7.09 12.60 4.57
CA GLN A 82 -8.52 12.24 4.67
C GLN A 82 -8.76 10.76 5.02
N VAL A 83 -7.93 9.86 4.48
CA VAL A 83 -8.03 8.42 4.80
C VAL A 83 -7.51 8.17 6.21
N LEU A 84 -6.41 8.82 6.59
CA LEU A 84 -5.83 8.67 7.92
C LEU A 84 -6.76 9.18 9.03
N GLU A 85 -7.35 10.35 8.83
CA GLU A 85 -8.37 10.95 9.73
C GLU A 85 -9.57 10.02 9.88
N ARG A 86 -10.15 9.56 8.76
CA ARG A 86 -11.31 8.64 8.79
C ARG A 86 -11.00 7.39 9.60
N VAL A 87 -9.84 6.78 9.38
CA VAL A 87 -9.43 5.56 10.09
C VAL A 87 -9.21 5.84 11.58
N TYR A 88 -8.66 7.00 11.92
CA TYR A 88 -8.51 7.41 13.31
C TYR A 88 -9.84 7.49 14.03
N ASP A 89 -10.78 8.25 13.46
CA ASP A 89 -12.08 8.49 14.08
C ASP A 89 -12.87 7.18 14.22
N THR A 90 -12.76 6.30 13.23
CA THR A 90 -13.53 5.05 13.17
C THR A 90 -12.99 3.98 14.09
N TYR A 91 -11.67 3.76 14.11
CA TYR A 91 -11.05 2.63 14.80
C TYR A 91 -10.25 3.08 16.02
N LEU A 92 -9.47 4.15 15.86
CA LEU A 92 -8.39 4.45 16.79
C LEU A 92 -8.83 5.20 18.06
N THR A 93 -10.05 5.74 18.07
CA THR A 93 -10.66 6.31 19.28
C THR A 93 -10.94 5.25 20.35
N LYS A 94 -11.11 3.98 19.95
CA LYS A 94 -11.41 2.85 20.84
C LYS A 94 -10.23 1.90 21.03
N GLN A 95 -9.34 1.77 20.04
CA GLN A 95 -8.21 0.86 20.07
C GLN A 95 -6.97 1.53 19.47
N PRO A 96 -5.78 1.44 20.07
CA PRO A 96 -4.62 2.23 19.61
C PRO A 96 -4.02 1.79 18.27
N TYR A 97 -4.49 0.67 17.70
CA TYR A 97 -3.98 0.06 16.48
C TYR A 97 -5.09 -0.57 15.64
N LEU A 98 -4.82 -0.71 14.34
CA LEU A 98 -5.62 -1.53 13.43
C LEU A 98 -5.25 -3.00 13.58
N SER A 99 -6.26 -3.85 13.69
CA SER A 99 -6.09 -5.29 13.46
C SER A 99 -5.78 -5.56 11.99
N LEU A 100 -5.16 -6.70 11.68
CA LEU A 100 -4.97 -7.17 10.32
C LEU A 100 -6.26 -7.14 9.49
N GLN A 101 -7.42 -7.48 10.08
CA GLN A 101 -8.68 -7.50 9.34
C GLN A 101 -9.19 -6.09 9.02
N ASP A 102 -9.09 -5.17 9.98
CA ASP A 102 -9.50 -3.77 9.77
C ASP A 102 -8.57 -3.07 8.77
N PHE A 103 -7.25 -3.34 8.86
CA PHE A 103 -6.29 -2.87 7.87
C PHE A 103 -6.65 -3.34 6.45
N LYS A 104 -6.93 -4.64 6.27
CA LYS A 104 -7.33 -5.18 4.96
C LYS A 104 -8.60 -4.53 4.43
N LYS A 105 -9.61 -4.41 5.30
CA LYS A 105 -10.89 -3.81 4.96
C LYS A 105 -10.73 -2.35 4.52
N GLU A 106 -9.96 -1.56 5.27
CA GLU A 106 -9.71 -0.15 4.96
C GLU A 106 -8.90 0.01 3.68
N CYS A 107 -7.83 -0.78 3.49
CA CYS A 107 -7.04 -0.77 2.27
C CYS A 107 -7.88 -1.08 1.01
N LEU A 108 -8.91 -1.92 1.13
CA LEU A 108 -9.78 -2.31 0.01
C LEU A 108 -11.07 -1.48 -0.08
N SER A 109 -11.35 -0.60 0.88
CA SER A 109 -12.60 0.18 0.96
C SER A 109 -12.82 1.11 -0.24
N THR A 110 -11.74 1.56 -0.87
CA THR A 110 -11.76 2.52 -1.99
C THR A 110 -11.21 1.90 -3.29
N VAL A 111 -10.86 0.63 -3.27
CA VAL A 111 -10.21 -0.03 -4.40
C VAL A 111 -11.27 -0.56 -5.34
N THR A 112 -11.27 -0.03 -6.55
CA THR A 112 -11.97 -0.63 -7.68
C THR A 112 -11.00 -1.49 -8.49
N CYS A 113 -11.50 -2.43 -9.29
CA CYS A 113 -10.65 -3.28 -10.13
C CYS A 113 -9.85 -2.48 -11.19
N PHE A 114 -10.20 -1.22 -11.43
CA PHE A 114 -9.55 -0.32 -12.38
C PHE A 114 -8.53 0.62 -11.74
N GLU A 115 -8.66 0.92 -10.45
CA GLU A 115 -7.89 1.97 -9.75
C GLU A 115 -6.86 1.39 -8.78
N ALA A 116 -6.12 0.38 -9.21
CA ALA A 116 -5.03 -0.22 -8.42
C ALA A 116 -3.92 0.79 -8.04
N TYR A 117 -3.87 1.97 -8.68
CA TYR A 117 -2.91 3.03 -8.33
C TYR A 117 -3.18 3.62 -6.94
N ASP A 118 -4.45 3.82 -6.58
CA ASP A 118 -4.79 4.41 -5.28
C ASP A 118 -4.59 3.43 -4.13
N PHE A 119 -4.61 2.12 -4.41
CA PHE A 119 -4.24 1.10 -3.43
C PHE A 119 -2.83 1.34 -2.87
N GLY A 120 -1.87 1.75 -3.70
CA GLY A 120 -0.51 2.05 -3.26
C GLY A 120 -0.45 3.13 -2.16
N LYS A 121 -1.32 4.15 -2.25
CA LYS A 121 -1.41 5.21 -1.23
C LYS A 121 -1.89 4.67 0.11
N MET A 122 -2.63 3.57 0.14
CA MET A 122 -3.10 2.95 1.39
C MET A 122 -1.95 2.36 2.22
N ALA A 123 -0.71 2.32 1.71
CA ALA A 123 0.46 1.96 2.52
C ALA A 123 0.65 2.86 3.75
N ALA A 124 0.11 4.09 3.72
CA ALA A 124 0.14 4.98 4.89
C ALA A 124 -0.62 4.40 6.10
N LEU A 125 -1.57 3.48 5.89
CA LEU A 125 -2.28 2.81 6.98
C LEU A 125 -1.39 1.88 7.81
N LEU A 126 -0.23 1.47 7.28
CA LEU A 126 0.77 0.72 8.04
C LEU A 126 1.29 1.51 9.26
N LEU A 127 1.14 2.84 9.27
CA LEU A 127 1.46 3.69 10.41
C LEU A 127 0.56 3.41 11.63
N PHE A 128 -0.60 2.79 11.41
CA PHE A 128 -1.59 2.49 12.46
C PHE A 128 -1.65 1.01 12.83
N VAL A 129 -0.84 0.16 12.20
CA VAL A 129 -0.79 -1.27 12.52
C VAL A 129 0.07 -1.50 13.76
N GLU A 130 -0.29 -2.48 14.58
CA GLU A 130 0.51 -2.88 15.73
C GLU A 130 1.87 -3.47 15.27
N PRO A 131 3.01 -3.13 15.91
CA PRO A 131 4.32 -3.59 15.47
C PRO A 131 4.45 -5.12 15.31
N ILE A 132 3.74 -5.90 16.14
CA ILE A 132 3.73 -7.37 16.08
C ILE A 132 2.99 -7.89 14.84
N GLU A 133 1.98 -7.16 14.35
CA GLU A 133 1.22 -7.50 13.14
C GLU A 133 1.78 -6.85 11.88
N ALA A 134 2.71 -5.90 12.00
CA ALA A 134 3.23 -5.10 10.90
C ALA A 134 3.77 -5.97 9.75
N SER A 135 4.61 -6.97 10.04
CA SER A 135 5.16 -7.86 9.00
C SER A 135 4.07 -8.57 8.19
N ARG A 136 3.02 -9.06 8.88
CA ARG A 136 1.90 -9.76 8.22
C ARG A 136 1.06 -8.81 7.37
N CYS A 137 0.86 -7.58 7.84
CA CYS A 137 0.16 -6.54 7.09
C CYS A 137 0.97 -6.10 5.87
N GLU A 138 2.28 -5.91 6.03
CA GLU A 138 3.22 -5.58 4.95
C GLU A 138 3.26 -6.66 3.88
N GLU A 139 3.41 -7.93 4.27
CA GLU A 139 3.38 -9.09 3.37
C GLU A 139 2.09 -9.14 2.56
N TRP A 140 0.93 -9.08 3.24
CA TRP A 140 -0.36 -9.09 2.55
C TRP A 140 -0.53 -7.86 1.64
N PHE A 141 -0.08 -6.68 2.07
CA PHE A 141 -0.21 -5.44 1.29
C PHE A 141 0.60 -5.53 0.00
N VAL A 142 1.84 -6.04 0.09
CA VAL A 142 2.70 -6.27 -1.08
C VAL A 142 2.10 -7.33 -2.01
N GLU A 143 1.63 -8.45 -1.46
CA GLU A 143 1.02 -9.54 -2.21
C GLU A 143 -0.20 -9.03 -2.98
N CYS A 144 -1.16 -8.43 -2.27
CA CYS A 144 -2.39 -7.87 -2.82
C CYS A 144 -2.09 -6.82 -3.90
N GLY A 145 -1.17 -5.90 -3.60
CA GLY A 145 -0.72 -4.87 -4.50
C GLY A 145 -0.10 -5.37 -5.79
N THR A 146 0.77 -6.38 -5.67
CA THR A 146 1.43 -7.03 -6.80
C THR A 146 0.40 -7.70 -7.70
N ILE A 147 -0.54 -8.43 -7.11
CA ILE A 147 -1.62 -9.10 -7.85
C ILE A 147 -2.49 -8.08 -8.59
N LEU A 148 -2.95 -7.01 -7.92
CA LEU A 148 -3.76 -5.97 -8.56
C LEU A 148 -3.02 -5.28 -9.71
N ARG A 149 -1.72 -5.03 -9.54
CA ARG A 149 -0.89 -4.42 -10.57
C ARG A 149 -0.75 -5.33 -11.79
N ILE A 150 -0.48 -6.62 -11.59
CA ILE A 150 -0.29 -7.58 -12.69
C ILE A 150 -1.63 -7.88 -13.37
N PHE A 151 -2.71 -8.02 -12.59
CA PHE A 151 -4.06 -8.18 -13.12
C PHE A 151 -4.42 -7.13 -14.18
N ARG A 152 -3.97 -5.87 -13.98
CA ARG A 152 -4.22 -4.78 -14.92
C ARG A 152 -3.55 -4.99 -16.29
N THR A 153 -2.38 -5.62 -16.32
CA THR A 153 -1.58 -5.77 -17.54
C THR A 153 -1.62 -7.17 -18.14
N ALA A 154 -1.97 -8.18 -17.34
CA ALA A 154 -1.99 -9.58 -17.74
C ALA A 154 -3.01 -9.84 -18.86
N LYS A 155 -2.71 -10.81 -19.71
CA LYS A 155 -3.59 -11.26 -20.79
C LYS A 155 -3.56 -12.78 -20.90
N GLY A 156 -4.56 -13.32 -21.58
CA GLY A 156 -4.73 -14.74 -21.84
C GLY A 156 -4.51 -15.61 -20.61
N LYS A 157 -3.77 -16.72 -20.78
CA LYS A 157 -3.44 -17.66 -19.69
C LYS A 157 -2.95 -17.02 -18.39
N GLU A 158 -2.12 -15.98 -18.43
CA GLU A 158 -1.62 -15.32 -17.20
C GLU A 158 -2.76 -14.66 -16.41
N LEU A 159 -3.68 -14.00 -17.11
CA LEU A 159 -4.86 -13.39 -16.48
C LEU A 159 -5.77 -14.44 -15.85
N ALA A 160 -5.97 -15.58 -16.53
CA ALA A 160 -6.73 -16.71 -15.98
C ALA A 160 -6.06 -17.30 -14.73
N ASP A 161 -4.73 -17.45 -14.73
CA ASP A 161 -3.96 -17.91 -13.57
C ASP A 161 -4.11 -16.97 -12.37
N ILE A 162 -4.10 -15.65 -12.59
CA ILE A 162 -4.32 -14.65 -11.53
C ILE A 162 -5.72 -14.78 -10.92
N ILE A 163 -6.76 -14.97 -11.74
CA ILE A 163 -8.12 -15.18 -11.19
C ILE A 163 -8.18 -16.45 -10.35
N LYS A 164 -7.61 -17.56 -10.83
CA LYS A 164 -7.54 -18.81 -10.05
C LYS A 164 -6.82 -18.57 -8.71
N TYR A 165 -5.71 -17.85 -8.73
CA TYR A 165 -4.98 -17.49 -7.51
C TYR A 165 -5.87 -16.69 -6.54
N LEU A 166 -6.56 -15.66 -7.03
CA LEU A 166 -7.44 -14.83 -6.21
C LEU A 166 -8.57 -15.64 -5.56
N TRP A 167 -9.19 -16.57 -6.30
CA TRP A 167 -10.21 -17.47 -5.78
C TRP A 167 -9.67 -18.42 -4.72
N LYS A 168 -8.49 -19.01 -4.96
CA LYS A 168 -7.85 -19.94 -4.03
C LYS A 168 -7.45 -19.29 -2.72
N LYS A 169 -6.75 -18.13 -2.79
CA LYS A 169 -6.14 -17.49 -1.62
C LYS A 169 -7.08 -16.58 -0.85
N LYS A 170 -8.20 -16.15 -1.44
CA LYS A 170 -9.17 -15.22 -0.83
C LYS A 170 -8.49 -13.93 -0.31
N THR A 171 -7.52 -13.43 -1.07
CA THR A 171 -6.72 -12.24 -0.71
C THR A 171 -7.52 -10.94 -0.77
N LEU A 172 -8.53 -10.89 -1.64
CA LEU A 172 -9.41 -9.73 -1.83
C LEU A 172 -10.76 -9.93 -1.13
N VAL A 173 -11.42 -8.81 -0.82
CA VAL A 173 -12.84 -8.83 -0.44
C VAL A 173 -13.66 -9.44 -1.58
N ARG A 174 -14.69 -10.20 -1.21
CA ARG A 174 -15.53 -10.95 -2.15
C ARG A 174 -16.02 -10.09 -3.32
N SER A 175 -16.58 -8.91 -3.06
CA SER A 175 -17.06 -8.01 -4.13
C SER A 175 -15.97 -7.70 -5.17
N LEU A 176 -14.78 -7.30 -4.73
CA LEU A 176 -13.67 -6.98 -5.63
C LEU A 176 -13.17 -8.21 -6.39
N GLN A 177 -13.14 -9.39 -5.75
CA GLN A 177 -12.81 -10.65 -6.42
C GLN A 177 -13.80 -10.97 -7.55
N LEU A 178 -15.09 -10.76 -7.32
CA LEU A 178 -16.14 -10.96 -8.32
C LEU A 178 -15.98 -9.97 -9.48
N ASP A 179 -15.73 -8.69 -9.18
CA ASP A 179 -15.50 -7.66 -10.20
C ASP A 179 -14.25 -7.94 -11.05
N CYS A 180 -13.15 -8.37 -10.42
CA CYS A 180 -11.95 -8.82 -11.12
C CYS A 180 -12.25 -10.02 -12.03
N THR A 181 -13.05 -10.97 -11.56
CA THR A 181 -13.44 -12.15 -12.34
C THR A 181 -14.25 -11.76 -13.57
N LEU A 182 -15.28 -10.93 -13.42
CA LEU A 182 -16.07 -10.43 -14.56
C LEU A 182 -15.22 -9.61 -15.53
N ASN A 183 -14.31 -8.77 -15.02
CA ASN A 183 -13.40 -8.02 -15.87
C ASN A 183 -12.47 -8.94 -16.67
N ALA A 184 -11.91 -9.99 -16.05
CA ALA A 184 -11.09 -10.97 -16.75
C ALA A 184 -11.89 -11.70 -17.84
N MET A 185 -13.13 -12.11 -17.54
CA MET A 185 -14.01 -12.79 -18.48
C MET A 185 -14.33 -11.97 -19.74
N ARG A 186 -14.23 -10.64 -19.67
CA ARG A 186 -14.38 -9.74 -20.83
C ARG A 186 -13.10 -9.57 -21.65
N ARG A 187 -11.94 -9.94 -21.09
CA ARG A 187 -10.59 -9.72 -21.67
C ARG A 187 -9.94 -10.99 -22.20
N LEU A 188 -10.34 -12.15 -21.68
CA LEU A 188 -9.86 -13.46 -22.13
C LEU A 188 -10.48 -13.81 -23.49
N ASP A 189 -9.75 -14.59 -24.29
CA ASP A 189 -10.34 -15.22 -25.47
C ASP A 189 -11.27 -16.39 -25.07
N ASP A 190 -11.99 -16.96 -26.04
CA ASP A 190 -12.99 -17.98 -25.77
C ASP A 190 -12.41 -19.26 -25.16
N GLU A 191 -11.20 -19.66 -25.60
CA GLU A 191 -10.54 -20.87 -25.11
C GLU A 191 -10.17 -20.71 -23.63
N GLU A 192 -9.54 -19.59 -23.27
CA GLU A 192 -9.05 -19.33 -21.92
C GLU A 192 -10.19 -18.99 -20.96
N LYS A 193 -11.22 -18.33 -21.47
CA LYS A 193 -12.48 -18.07 -20.76
C LYS A 193 -13.18 -19.37 -20.41
N GLN A 194 -13.29 -20.31 -21.35
CA GLN A 194 -13.87 -21.63 -21.12
C GLN A 194 -13.04 -22.44 -20.10
N ALA A 195 -11.72 -22.43 -20.25
CA ALA A 195 -10.80 -23.09 -19.31
C ALA A 195 -10.89 -22.49 -17.89
N LEU A 196 -11.05 -21.17 -17.76
CA LEU A 196 -11.26 -20.51 -16.48
C LEU A 196 -12.61 -20.89 -15.86
N CYS A 197 -13.69 -20.87 -16.64
CA CYS A 197 -15.02 -21.27 -16.15
C CYS A 197 -15.01 -22.70 -15.64
N LEU A 198 -14.50 -23.65 -16.44
CA LEU A 198 -14.40 -25.04 -16.04
C LEU A 198 -13.64 -25.20 -14.71
N ALA A 199 -12.49 -24.54 -14.57
CA ALA A 199 -11.70 -24.58 -13.34
C ALA A 199 -12.45 -24.02 -12.13
N LEU A 200 -13.24 -22.94 -12.30
CA LEU A 200 -14.02 -22.35 -11.22
C LEU A 200 -15.23 -23.21 -10.84
N TYR A 201 -15.95 -23.80 -11.81
CA TYR A 201 -17.04 -24.75 -11.54
C TYR A 201 -16.54 -26.02 -10.84
N GLU A 202 -15.39 -26.57 -11.26
CA GLU A 202 -14.80 -27.75 -10.62
C GLU A 202 -14.34 -27.47 -9.17
N ALA A 203 -13.80 -26.27 -8.91
CA ALA A 203 -13.26 -25.92 -7.60
C ALA A 203 -14.31 -25.38 -6.62
N TYR A 204 -15.38 -24.77 -7.12
CA TYR A 204 -16.41 -24.10 -6.32
C TYR A 204 -17.82 -24.41 -6.83
N PRO A 205 -18.23 -25.69 -6.88
CA PRO A 205 -19.49 -26.09 -7.50
C PRO A 205 -20.74 -25.52 -6.81
N TRP A 206 -20.65 -25.15 -5.54
CA TRP A 206 -21.77 -24.64 -4.74
C TRP A 206 -21.79 -23.11 -4.61
N ASP A 207 -20.94 -22.41 -5.35
CA ASP A 207 -20.93 -20.95 -5.29
C ASP A 207 -22.06 -20.39 -6.17
N PRO A 208 -23.12 -19.80 -5.59
CA PRO A 208 -24.29 -19.36 -6.34
C PRO A 208 -23.95 -18.24 -7.33
N TRP A 209 -22.87 -17.49 -7.07
CA TRP A 209 -22.43 -16.45 -7.98
C TRP A 209 -21.81 -17.04 -9.25
N ILE A 210 -21.04 -18.14 -9.13
CA ILE A 210 -20.47 -18.82 -10.30
C ILE A 210 -21.60 -19.33 -11.20
N GLU A 211 -22.61 -19.98 -10.61
CA GLU A 211 -23.75 -20.49 -11.36
C GLU A 211 -24.54 -19.38 -12.07
N ALA A 212 -24.76 -18.25 -11.39
CA ALA A 212 -25.58 -17.17 -11.92
C ALA A 212 -24.89 -16.32 -13.00
N TYR A 213 -23.55 -16.16 -12.93
CA TYR A 213 -22.84 -15.16 -13.73
C TYR A 213 -21.81 -15.73 -14.72
N LEU A 214 -21.33 -16.96 -14.54
CA LEU A 214 -20.38 -17.56 -15.48
C LEU A 214 -21.10 -18.43 -16.52
N PRO A 215 -20.62 -18.46 -17.78
CA PRO A 215 -21.17 -19.36 -18.78
C PRO A 215 -20.91 -20.82 -18.38
N ARG A 216 -21.96 -21.65 -18.48
CA ARG A 216 -21.85 -23.08 -18.17
C ARG A 216 -20.95 -23.77 -19.20
N PRO A 217 -19.87 -24.47 -18.80
CA PRO A 217 -19.01 -25.18 -19.74
C PRO A 217 -19.75 -26.38 -20.36
N PRO A 218 -19.45 -26.75 -21.62
CA PRO A 218 -20.00 -27.95 -22.22
C PRO A 218 -19.54 -29.20 -21.45
N GLY A 219 -20.46 -30.13 -21.21
CA GLY A 219 -20.17 -31.39 -20.50
C GLY A 219 -20.21 -31.31 -18.97
N VAL A 220 -20.47 -30.13 -18.39
CA VAL A 220 -20.74 -30.01 -16.94
C VAL A 220 -22.24 -30.24 -16.73
N GLU A 221 -22.61 -31.50 -16.45
CA GLU A 221 -23.96 -31.85 -16.01
C GLU A 221 -24.27 -31.21 -14.64
N ALA A 222 -25.57 -31.11 -14.30
CA ALA A 222 -25.99 -30.56 -13.01
C ALA A 222 -25.25 -31.29 -11.88
N VAL A 223 -24.48 -30.54 -11.09
CA VAL A 223 -23.61 -31.10 -10.05
C VAL A 223 -24.45 -31.92 -9.08
N THR A 224 -24.29 -33.24 -9.11
CA THR A 224 -24.81 -34.11 -8.07
C THR A 224 -24.00 -33.90 -6.81
N SER A 225 -24.66 -33.98 -5.65
CA SER A 225 -24.11 -33.69 -4.31
C SER A 225 -22.85 -34.48 -3.93
N GLU A 226 -22.44 -35.47 -4.73
CA GLU A 226 -21.30 -36.36 -4.50
C GLU A 226 -20.00 -35.89 -5.17
N THR A 227 -20.04 -34.88 -6.05
CA THR A 227 -18.85 -34.42 -6.77
C THR A 227 -17.90 -33.69 -5.82
N ARG A 228 -16.74 -34.30 -5.54
CA ARG A 228 -15.70 -33.68 -4.71
C ARG A 228 -15.06 -32.50 -5.46
N PRO A 229 -14.96 -31.30 -4.84
CA PRO A 229 -14.30 -30.16 -5.47
C PRO A 229 -12.85 -30.46 -5.83
N LYS A 230 -12.46 -30.10 -7.05
CA LYS A 230 -11.08 -30.24 -7.50
C LYS A 230 -10.29 -28.98 -7.12
N PRO A 231 -9.21 -29.10 -6.33
CA PRO A 231 -8.46 -27.92 -5.91
C PRO A 231 -7.81 -27.23 -7.11
N LEU A 232 -7.83 -25.89 -7.12
CA LEU A 232 -7.07 -25.11 -8.08
C LEU A 232 -5.57 -25.35 -7.92
N PRO A 233 -4.80 -25.36 -9.03
CA PRO A 233 -3.35 -25.53 -8.97
C PRO A 233 -2.70 -24.48 -8.06
N ASP A 234 -1.63 -24.87 -7.36
CA ASP A 234 -0.82 -23.91 -6.62
C ASP A 234 -0.02 -23.05 -7.59
N ILE A 235 -0.24 -21.75 -7.51
CA ILE A 235 0.50 -20.76 -8.29
C ILE A 235 1.32 -19.95 -7.28
N PRO A 236 2.66 -20.10 -7.27
CA PRO A 236 3.52 -19.38 -6.33
C PRO A 236 3.51 -17.87 -6.61
N ILE A 237 3.47 -17.06 -5.55
CA ILE A 237 3.52 -15.58 -5.65
C ILE A 237 4.90 -15.13 -6.17
N GLU A 238 5.93 -15.94 -5.93
CA GLU A 238 7.32 -15.74 -6.33
C GLU A 238 7.47 -15.64 -7.85
N ARG A 239 6.53 -16.21 -8.62
CA ARG A 239 6.46 -16.04 -10.08
C ARG A 239 6.31 -14.57 -10.49
N TRP A 240 5.72 -13.76 -9.61
CA TRP A 240 5.36 -12.37 -9.84
C TRP A 240 6.15 -11.39 -8.98
N TYR A 241 6.72 -11.87 -7.87
CA TYR A 241 7.47 -11.07 -6.92
C TYR A 241 8.83 -11.73 -6.61
N PRO A 242 9.92 -11.26 -7.24
CA PRO A 242 11.23 -11.86 -7.04
C PRO A 242 11.72 -11.63 -5.60
N THR A 243 12.12 -12.71 -4.94
CA THR A 243 12.64 -12.68 -3.57
C THR A 243 14.02 -12.02 -3.48
N ASP A 244 14.79 -12.02 -4.56
CA ASP A 244 16.24 -11.78 -4.49
C ASP A 244 16.64 -10.32 -4.79
N SER A 245 15.70 -9.37 -4.74
CA SER A 245 16.00 -7.97 -5.03
C SER A 245 16.77 -7.29 -3.88
N PHE A 246 17.76 -6.46 -4.22
CA PHE A 246 18.58 -5.72 -3.25
C PHE A 246 17.93 -4.44 -2.68
N ALA A 247 16.76 -4.06 -3.19
CA ALA A 247 16.10 -2.80 -2.92
C ALA A 247 14.70 -3.03 -2.33
N GLN A 248 14.45 -2.52 -1.11
CA GLN A 248 13.14 -2.62 -0.47
C GLN A 248 12.62 -1.25 -0.05
N CYS A 249 11.34 -0.96 -0.36
CA CYS A 249 10.63 0.20 0.16
C CYS A 249 10.54 0.12 1.69
N ARG A 250 10.93 1.18 2.41
CA ARG A 250 10.90 1.16 3.88
C ARG A 250 9.50 1.08 4.46
N LEU A 251 8.54 1.76 3.82
CA LEU A 251 7.16 1.85 4.27
C LEU A 251 6.36 0.59 3.90
N CYS A 252 6.25 0.27 2.61
CA CYS A 252 5.37 -0.81 2.16
C CYS A 252 6.10 -2.14 1.91
N LYS A 253 7.41 -2.22 2.13
CA LYS A 253 8.23 -3.42 1.88
C LYS A 253 8.26 -3.97 0.45
N PHE A 254 7.64 -3.27 -0.51
CA PHE A 254 7.67 -3.63 -1.92
C PHE A 254 9.11 -3.60 -2.48
N ARG A 255 9.43 -4.66 -3.23
CA ARG A 255 10.68 -4.90 -3.94
C ARG A 255 10.47 -4.70 -5.43
N PRO A 256 11.00 -3.63 -6.05
CA PRO A 256 10.94 -3.50 -7.49
C PRO A 256 11.79 -4.59 -8.14
N ALA A 257 11.27 -5.19 -9.21
CA ALA A 257 12.06 -6.00 -10.13
C ALA A 257 12.99 -5.07 -10.92
N GLU A 258 14.13 -4.68 -10.34
CA GLU A 258 15.15 -3.93 -11.07
C GLU A 258 16.01 -4.90 -11.89
N THR A 259 16.15 -4.60 -13.18
CA THR A 259 17.21 -5.19 -14.00
C THR A 259 18.54 -4.56 -13.59
N VAL A 260 19.59 -5.37 -13.45
CA VAL A 260 20.95 -4.98 -13.00
C VAL A 260 21.50 -3.75 -13.73
N LEU A 261 21.16 -3.59 -15.02
CA LEU A 261 21.54 -2.43 -15.83
C LEU A 261 20.93 -1.13 -15.32
N LEU A 262 19.66 -1.14 -14.91
CA LEU A 262 18.98 0.04 -14.38
C LEU A 262 19.71 0.51 -13.11
N TRP A 263 20.11 -0.41 -12.24
CA TRP A 263 20.82 -0.09 -11.00
C TRP A 263 22.10 0.70 -11.22
N PHE A 264 22.93 0.31 -12.21
CA PHE A 264 24.17 1.03 -12.52
C PHE A 264 23.89 2.49 -12.93
N PHE A 265 22.88 2.72 -13.77
CA PHE A 265 22.44 4.08 -14.11
C PHE A 265 21.79 4.81 -12.93
N LEU A 266 21.09 4.09 -12.04
CA LEU A 266 20.47 4.65 -10.84
C LEU A 266 21.53 5.07 -9.80
N GLU A 267 22.67 4.39 -9.72
CA GLU A 267 23.80 4.70 -8.85
C GLU A 267 24.52 5.98 -9.32
N VAL A 268 24.80 6.08 -10.63
CA VAL A 268 25.41 7.27 -11.23
C VAL A 268 24.48 8.49 -11.12
N SER A 269 23.18 8.28 -11.33
CA SER A 269 22.18 9.37 -11.25
C SER A 269 21.76 9.72 -9.81
N ARG A 270 22.00 8.85 -8.82
CA ARG A 270 21.73 9.10 -7.38
C ARG A 270 22.43 10.36 -6.86
N SER A 271 23.64 10.63 -7.36
CA SER A 271 24.41 11.83 -7.04
C SER A 271 23.72 13.11 -7.54
N MET A 272 23.15 13.07 -8.75
CA MET A 272 22.54 14.24 -9.40
C MET A 272 21.06 14.43 -9.07
N LEU A 273 20.35 13.37 -8.66
CA LEU A 273 18.92 13.37 -8.36
C LEU A 273 18.67 13.16 -6.86
N ARG A 274 19.17 14.06 -6.01
CA ARG A 274 18.81 14.12 -4.56
C ARG A 274 17.31 14.31 -4.30
N ARG A 275 16.48 14.46 -5.33
CA ARG A 275 15.03 14.31 -5.22
C ARG A 275 14.74 12.82 -4.95
N ALA A 276 14.47 12.51 -3.68
CA ALA A 276 14.13 11.18 -3.20
C ALA A 276 13.18 10.48 -4.18
N LYS A 277 13.65 9.38 -4.78
CA LYS A 277 12.83 8.58 -5.68
C LYS A 277 11.58 8.14 -4.91
N CYS A 278 10.43 8.23 -5.55
CA CYS A 278 9.19 7.66 -5.03
C CYS A 278 9.23 6.15 -5.21
N CYS A 279 8.69 5.39 -4.25
CA CYS A 279 8.42 3.98 -4.46
C CYS A 279 7.46 3.83 -5.66
N THR A 280 7.81 3.00 -6.64
CA THR A 280 6.99 2.79 -7.85
C THR A 280 5.67 2.07 -7.57
N PHE A 281 5.51 1.54 -6.35
CA PHE A 281 4.29 0.87 -5.92
C PHE A 281 3.44 1.79 -5.03
N CYS A 282 3.93 2.22 -3.87
CA CYS A 282 3.14 3.05 -2.96
C CYS A 282 3.18 4.57 -3.26
N GLY A 283 4.03 5.02 -4.19
CA GLY A 283 4.14 6.44 -4.58
C GLY A 283 4.91 7.33 -3.58
N TYR A 284 5.14 6.84 -2.36
CA TYR A 284 5.79 7.61 -1.31
C TYR A 284 7.30 7.76 -1.48
N ARG A 285 7.83 8.94 -1.14
CA ARG A 285 9.27 9.19 -1.02
C ARG A 285 9.85 8.51 0.22
N THR A 286 10.13 7.22 0.09
CA THR A 286 10.71 6.40 1.18
C THR A 286 12.03 5.73 0.77
N LEU A 287 12.55 6.04 -0.42
CA LEU A 287 13.79 5.46 -0.96
C LEU A 287 15.05 6.09 -0.33
N LYS A 288 15.16 6.06 1.00
CA LYS A 288 16.43 5.59 1.57
C LYS A 288 16.38 4.07 1.43
N LEU A 289 16.75 3.54 0.26
CA LEU A 289 16.81 2.09 0.06
C LEU A 289 17.61 1.48 1.21
N ARG A 290 16.97 0.63 2.03
CA ARG A 290 17.71 -0.26 2.91
C ARG A 290 18.30 -1.28 1.95
N LEU A 291 19.61 -1.17 1.68
CA LEU A 291 20.35 -2.28 1.08
C LEU A 291 20.18 -3.41 2.08
N ILE A 292 19.38 -4.41 1.72
CA ILE A 292 19.44 -5.68 2.41
C ILE A 292 20.80 -6.21 1.96
N SER A 293 21.81 -6.09 2.81
CA SER A 293 23.03 -6.89 2.65
C SER A 293 22.54 -8.31 2.43
N SER A 294 22.90 -8.89 1.28
CA SER A 294 22.58 -10.28 0.94
C SER A 294 22.70 -11.09 2.23
N PRO A 295 21.73 -11.96 2.57
CA PRO A 295 21.97 -12.90 3.66
C PRO A 295 23.35 -13.48 3.41
N GLU A 296 24.26 -13.30 4.37
CA GLU A 296 25.58 -13.91 4.28
C GLU A 296 25.29 -15.37 3.92
N PRO A 297 25.85 -15.88 2.80
CA PRO A 297 25.54 -17.22 2.33
C PRO A 297 25.70 -18.12 3.53
N ALA A 298 24.59 -18.72 3.98
CA ALA A 298 24.50 -19.42 5.25
C ALA A 298 25.79 -20.21 5.41
N GLU A 299 26.60 -19.85 6.41
CA GLU A 299 27.92 -20.47 6.59
C GLU A 299 27.71 -21.96 6.49
N ASN A 300 28.27 -22.53 5.43
CA ASN A 300 28.08 -23.94 5.14
C ASN A 300 28.50 -24.70 6.41
N PRO A 301 27.61 -25.44 7.09
CA PRO A 301 27.96 -26.14 8.32
C PRO A 301 29.11 -27.14 8.10
N ASP A 302 29.40 -27.52 6.85
CA ASP A 302 30.57 -28.32 6.50
C ASP A 302 31.92 -27.58 6.61
N ARG A 303 31.91 -26.26 6.80
CA ARG A 303 33.15 -25.46 6.95
C ARG A 303 33.71 -25.54 8.37
N GLU A 304 32.87 -25.72 9.40
CA GLU A 304 33.35 -25.98 10.76
C GLU A 304 33.93 -27.40 10.91
N LEU A 305 33.39 -28.40 10.20
CA LEU A 305 33.93 -29.77 10.23
C LEU A 305 35.32 -29.91 9.57
N ARG A 306 35.74 -28.97 8.71
CA ARG A 306 37.12 -28.95 8.18
C ARG A 306 38.13 -28.31 9.13
N ASN A 307 37.69 -27.47 10.06
CA ASN A 307 38.61 -26.82 11.01
C ASN A 307 38.89 -27.67 12.25
N PHE A 308 38.07 -28.68 12.54
CA PHE A 308 38.34 -29.65 13.62
C PHE A 308 39.16 -30.88 13.18
N GLY A 309 39.46 -31.03 11.88
CA GLY A 309 40.17 -32.20 11.33
C GLY A 309 41.69 -32.12 11.24
N ILE A 310 42.34 -31.02 11.68
CA ILE A 310 43.79 -30.80 11.49
C ILE A 310 44.61 -30.93 12.80
N LEU A 311 43.99 -31.34 13.92
CA LEU A 311 44.73 -31.62 15.16
C LEU A 311 44.60 -33.09 15.56
N ASN A 312 45.21 -33.99 14.77
CA ASN A 312 45.77 -35.24 15.29
C ASN A 312 46.56 -35.95 14.19
N ASN A 313 47.84 -35.63 14.10
CA ASN A 313 48.89 -36.55 13.63
C ASN A 313 50.23 -35.91 13.99
N ASN A 314 50.69 -36.18 15.21
CA ASN A 314 52.11 -36.22 15.60
C ASN A 314 52.19 -36.62 17.09
N CYS A 315 52.39 -37.92 17.32
CA CYS A 315 53.10 -38.49 18.46
C CYS A 315 53.51 -39.92 18.07
N LEU A 316 54.69 -40.01 17.46
CA LEU A 316 55.65 -41.10 17.62
C LEU A 316 56.71 -40.60 18.62
#